data_AF-A0A957VJP3-F1
#
_entry.id   AF-A0A957VJP3-F1
#
_cell.length_a   1.000
_cell.length_b   1.000
_cell.length_c   1.000
_cell.angle_alpha   90.00
_cell.angle_beta   90.00
_cell.angle_gamma   90.00
#
_symmetry.space_group_name_H-M   'P 1'
#
loop_
_entity.id
_entity.type
_entity.pdbx_description
1 polymer ?
#
loop_
_entity_poly.entity_id
_entity_poly.type
_entity_poly.pdbx_seq_one_letter_code
_entity_poly.pdbx_strand_id
1 'polypeptide(L)'
;REIGVMRAIGASNGAIQRIVIVEGVIIGMLSWFIGAMLAFPAGWGLSSAVGAILFQTALPYSFSAGGVFTWLAIVAVLAIVASSLPAWNASRLTVREVLAYE
;
A
#
# COMPACT_ATOMS: atom_id res chain seq x y z
N ARG A 1 -4.87 -21.94 3.94
CA ARG A 1 -5.40 -22.89 2.92
C ARG A 1 -4.73 -22.68 1.55
N GLU A 2 -4.74 -21.46 0.99
CA GLU A 2 -4.15 -21.15 -0.34
C GLU A 2 -2.65 -21.43 -0.47
N ILE A 3 -1.84 -21.02 0.53
CA ILE A 3 -0.40 -21.29 0.57
C ILE A 3 -0.09 -22.80 0.59
N GLY A 4 -0.94 -23.59 1.27
CA GLY A 4 -0.84 -25.05 1.32
C GLY A 4 -1.12 -25.70 -0.03
N VAL A 5 -2.12 -25.20 -0.77
CA VAL A 5 -2.42 -25.66 -2.13
C VAL A 5 -1.28 -25.30 -3.09
N MET A 6 -0.74 -24.07 -3.02
CA MET A 6 0.40 -23.65 -3.83
C MET A 6 1.63 -24.53 -3.59
N ARG A 7 1.93 -24.90 -2.34
CA ARG A 7 3.01 -25.85 -2.03
C ARG A 7 2.73 -27.27 -2.53
N ALA A 8 1.47 -27.72 -2.49
CA ALA A 8 1.09 -29.06 -2.96
C ALA A 8 1.28 -29.22 -4.48
N ILE A 9 1.16 -28.14 -5.25
CA ILE A 9 1.47 -28.11 -6.70
C ILE A 9 2.94 -27.78 -7.01
N GLY A 10 3.81 -27.71 -6.00
CA GLY A 10 5.25 -27.53 -6.18
C GLY A 10 5.76 -26.09 -6.21
N ALA A 11 4.96 -25.10 -5.77
CA ALA A 11 5.44 -23.71 -5.70
C ALA A 11 6.62 -23.56 -4.75
N SER A 12 7.69 -22.90 -5.21
CA SER A 12 8.86 -22.60 -4.40
C SER A 12 8.59 -21.49 -3.38
N ASN A 13 9.38 -21.45 -2.30
CA ASN A 13 9.29 -20.39 -1.28
C ASN A 13 9.41 -18.98 -1.91
N GLY A 14 10.27 -18.83 -2.92
CA GLY A 14 10.44 -17.55 -3.63
C GLY A 14 9.21 -17.14 -4.45
N ALA A 15 8.49 -18.10 -5.05
CA ALA A 15 7.26 -17.82 -5.78
C ALA A 15 6.17 -17.27 -4.83
N ILE A 16 6.01 -17.89 -3.65
CA ILE A 16 5.05 -17.44 -2.63
C ILE A 16 5.42 -16.05 -2.11
N GLN A 17 6.69 -15.78 -1.81
CA GLN A 17 7.14 -14.44 -1.40
C GLN A 17 6.84 -13.39 -2.46
N ARG A 18 7.13 -13.69 -3.73
CA ARG A 18 6.92 -12.74 -4.83
C ARG A 18 5.45 -12.39 -5.01
N ILE A 19 4.54 -13.36 -4.87
CA ILE A 19 3.09 -13.12 -4.95
C ILE A 19 2.67 -12.13 -3.87
N VAL A 20 3.03 -12.38 -2.61
CA VAL A 20 2.64 -11.51 -1.48
C VAL A 20 3.20 -10.08 -1.62
N ILE A 21 4.44 -9.95 -2.07
CA ILE A 21 5.05 -8.64 -2.32
C ILE A 21 4.32 -7.91 -3.45
N VAL A 22 4.02 -8.59 -4.55
CA VAL A 22 3.33 -8.00 -5.70
C VAL A 22 1.92 -7.56 -5.31
N GLU A 23 1.17 -8.38 -4.58
CA GLU A 23 -0.15 -7.99 -4.08
C GLU A 23 -0.08 -6.76 -3.17
N GLY A 24 0.87 -6.73 -2.23
CA GLY A 24 1.08 -5.59 -1.36
C GLY A 24 1.41 -4.31 -2.10
N VAL A 25 2.28 -4.40 -3.11
CA VAL A 25 2.65 -3.28 -3.97
C VAL A 25 1.47 -2.79 -4.81
N ILE A 26 0.64 -3.69 -5.34
CA ILE A 26 -0.59 -3.34 -6.07
C ILE A 26 -1.55 -2.59 -5.15
N ILE A 27 -1.79 -3.11 -3.93
CA ILE A 27 -2.65 -2.45 -2.95
C ILE A 27 -2.10 -1.06 -2.62
N GLY A 28 -0.79 -0.94 -2.36
CA GLY A 28 -0.13 0.34 -2.09
C GLY A 28 -0.30 1.35 -3.24
N MET A 29 -0.12 0.91 -4.49
CA MET A 29 -0.33 1.76 -5.67
C MET A 29 -1.78 2.22 -5.80
N LEU A 30 -2.75 1.34 -5.58
CA LEU A 30 -4.18 1.69 -5.60
C LEU A 30 -4.52 2.68 -4.49
N SER A 31 -4.03 2.46 -3.27
CA SER A 31 -4.21 3.40 -2.15
C SER A 31 -3.61 4.76 -2.44
N TRP A 32 -2.39 4.82 -3.02
CA TRP A 32 -1.77 6.07 -3.42
C TRP A 32 -2.59 6.79 -4.50
N PHE A 33 -3.06 6.06 -5.52
CA PHE A 33 -3.83 6.64 -6.61
C PHE A 33 -5.13 7.26 -6.12
N ILE A 34 -5.90 6.50 -5.33
CA ILE A 34 -7.16 6.98 -4.74
C ILE A 34 -6.88 8.15 -3.78
N GLY A 35 -5.84 8.04 -2.95
CA GLY A 35 -5.43 9.10 -2.03
C GLY A 35 -5.05 10.40 -2.74
N ALA A 36 -4.30 10.31 -3.84
CA ALA A 36 -3.92 11.46 -4.66
C ALA A 36 -5.16 12.12 -5.32
N MET A 37 -6.09 11.32 -5.83
CA MET A 37 -7.34 11.83 -6.40
C MET A 37 -8.21 12.55 -5.35
N LEU A 38 -8.27 12.02 -4.13
CA LEU A 38 -9.03 12.63 -3.03
C LEU A 38 -8.31 13.84 -2.40
N ALA A 39 -6.98 13.86 -2.43
CA ALA A 39 -6.17 14.96 -1.87
C ALA A 39 -6.41 16.29 -2.59
N PHE A 40 -6.73 16.27 -3.88
CA PHE A 40 -6.99 17.48 -4.65
C PHE A 40 -8.25 18.24 -4.20
N PRO A 41 -9.47 17.66 -4.20
CA PRO A 41 -10.66 18.35 -3.70
C PRO A 41 -10.59 18.61 -2.19
N ALA A 42 -10.00 17.70 -1.41
CA ALA A 42 -9.84 17.90 0.03
C ALA A 42 -8.90 19.08 0.34
N GLY A 43 -7.77 19.18 -0.37
CA GLY A 43 -6.82 20.28 -0.20
C GLY A 43 -7.40 21.62 -0.63
N TRP A 44 -8.14 21.65 -1.75
CA TRP A 44 -8.84 22.86 -2.19
C TRP A 44 -9.89 23.30 -1.17
N GLY A 45 -10.75 22.38 -0.69
CA GLY A 45 -11.77 22.65 0.32
C GLY A 45 -11.18 23.14 1.64
N LEU A 46 -10.08 22.53 2.09
CA LEU A 46 -9.39 22.95 3.31
C LEU A 46 -8.77 24.34 3.14
N SER A 47 -8.09 24.61 2.03
CA SER A 47 -7.45 25.91 1.76
C SER A 47 -8.46 27.06 1.70
N SER A 48 -9.63 26.81 1.12
CA SER A 48 -10.71 27.80 0.99
C SER A 48 -11.39 28.06 2.33
N ALA A 49 -11.68 27.01 3.11
CA ALA A 49 -12.22 27.15 4.46
C ALA A 49 -11.26 27.91 5.39
N VAL A 50 -9.98 27.51 5.40
CA VAL A 50 -8.96 28.16 6.24
C VAL A 50 -8.70 29.60 5.80
N GLY A 51 -8.65 29.87 4.48
CA GLY A 51 -8.44 31.22 3.95
C GLY A 51 -9.59 32.17 4.29
N ALA A 52 -10.83 31.69 4.20
CA ALA A 52 -12.01 32.47 4.57
C ALA A 52 -12.03 32.81 6.07
N ILE A 53 -11.67 31.86 6.94
CA ILE A 53 -11.72 32.03 8.40
C ILE A 53 -10.57 32.92 8.90
N LEU A 54 -9.34 32.67 8.45
CA LEU A 54 -8.15 33.32 9.02
C LEU A 54 -7.77 34.63 8.33
N PHE A 55 -7.94 34.72 7.02
CA PHE A 55 -7.40 35.82 6.22
C PHE A 55 -8.48 36.64 5.50
N GLN A 56 -9.75 36.23 5.58
CA GLN A 56 -10.88 36.80 4.82
C GLN A 56 -10.64 36.87 3.30
N THR A 57 -9.69 36.08 2.79
CA THR A 57 -9.29 36.02 1.38
C THR A 57 -8.91 34.59 1.00
N ALA A 58 -9.20 34.19 -0.23
CA ALA A 58 -8.84 32.86 -0.71
C ALA A 58 -7.31 32.68 -0.75
N LEU A 59 -6.79 31.68 -0.05
CA LEU A 59 -5.37 31.33 -0.09
C LEU A 59 -5.01 30.76 -1.47
N PRO A 60 -3.85 31.12 -2.05
CA PRO A 60 -3.38 30.49 -3.27
C PRO A 60 -3.02 29.03 -2.99
N TYR A 61 -3.87 28.11 -3.46
CA TYR A 61 -3.61 26.67 -3.36
C TYR A 61 -2.65 26.23 -4.46
N SER A 62 -1.42 25.86 -4.09
CA SER A 62 -0.47 25.25 -5.02
C SER A 62 -0.37 23.74 -4.77
N PHE A 63 -0.85 22.94 -5.72
CA PHE A 63 -0.64 21.49 -5.67
C PHE A 63 0.74 21.15 -6.21
N SER A 64 1.66 20.73 -5.32
CA SER A 64 3.03 20.41 -5.71
C SER A 64 3.11 19.01 -6.31
N ALA A 65 3.42 18.93 -7.61
CA ALA A 65 3.71 17.66 -8.29
C ALA A 65 4.86 16.90 -7.60
N GLY A 66 5.85 17.62 -7.07
CA GLY A 66 6.94 17.02 -6.29
C GLY A 66 6.42 16.27 -5.08
N GLY A 67 5.52 16.87 -4.30
CA GLY A 67 4.93 16.22 -3.12
C GLY A 67 4.18 14.92 -3.44
N VAL A 68 3.49 14.87 -4.59
CA VAL A 68 2.77 13.68 -5.07
C VAL A 68 3.73 12.53 -5.36
N PHE A 69 4.85 12.79 -6.02
CA PHE A 69 5.88 11.78 -6.29
C PHE A 69 6.65 11.36 -5.04
N THR A 70 6.95 12.30 -4.14
CA THR A 70 7.57 11.95 -2.85
C THR A 70 6.65 11.06 -2.03
N TRP A 71 5.35 11.34 -2.03
CA TRP A 71 4.35 10.49 -1.37
C TRP A 71 4.24 9.10 -2.02
N LEU A 72 4.34 9.01 -3.35
CA LEU A 72 4.39 7.72 -4.05
C LEU A 72 5.58 6.88 -3.58
N ALA A 73 6.76 7.49 -3.50
CA ALA A 73 7.96 6.81 -3.04
C ALA A 73 7.79 6.28 -1.60
N ILE A 74 7.21 7.10 -0.71
CA ILE A 74 6.93 6.71 0.67
C ILE A 74 5.97 5.52 0.72
N VAL A 75 4.84 5.59 0.00
CA VAL A 75 3.85 4.50 -0.02
C VAL A 75 4.43 3.22 -0.61
N ALA A 76 5.23 3.32 -1.68
CA ALA A 76 5.89 2.15 -2.28
C ALA A 76 6.86 1.48 -1.29
N VAL A 77 7.68 2.25 -0.58
CA VAL A 77 8.59 1.73 0.45
C VAL A 77 7.80 1.07 1.58
N LEU A 78 6.76 1.75 2.09
CA LEU A 78 5.92 1.22 3.15
C LEU A 78 5.21 -0.07 2.74
N ALA A 79 4.67 -0.14 1.53
CA ALA A 79 4.02 -1.35 1.00
C ALA A 79 5.00 -2.52 0.92
N ILE A 80 6.22 -2.29 0.42
CA ILE A 80 7.25 -3.33 0.35
C ILE A 80 7.64 -3.81 1.74
N VAL A 81 7.88 -2.89 2.69
CA VAL A 81 8.27 -3.24 4.07
C VAL A 81 7.13 -3.97 4.77
N ALA A 82 5.91 -3.47 4.68
CA ALA A 82 4.73 -4.09 5.28
C ALA A 82 4.47 -5.50 4.73
N SER A 83 4.72 -5.73 3.44
CA SER A 83 4.52 -7.02 2.79
C SER A 83 5.70 -7.98 2.93
N SER A 84 6.90 -7.48 3.23
CA SER A 84 8.08 -8.34 3.42
C SER A 84 7.99 -9.24 4.67
N LEU A 85 7.43 -8.73 5.77
CA LEU A 85 7.20 -9.50 7.00
C LEU A 85 6.26 -10.71 6.79
N PRO A 86 5.04 -10.53 6.23
CA PRO A 86 4.16 -11.66 5.92
C PRO A 86 4.71 -12.54 4.80
N ALA A 87 5.44 -11.99 3.81
CA ALA A 87 6.10 -12.80 2.79
C ALA A 87 7.13 -13.76 3.41
N TRP A 88 7.95 -13.29 4.35
CA TRP A 88 8.90 -14.14 5.07
C TRP A 88 8.20 -15.21 5.90
N ASN A 89 7.15 -14.87 6.64
CA ASN A 89 6.37 -15.84 7.41
C ASN A 89 5.69 -16.87 6.50
N ALA A 90 5.08 -16.45 5.38
CA ALA A 90 4.44 -17.32 4.40
C ALA A 90 5.41 -18.33 3.78
N SER A 91 6.66 -17.90 3.56
CA SER A 91 7.71 -18.76 3.01
C SER A 91 8.28 -19.78 4.00
N ARG A 92 8.07 -19.56 5.30
CA ARG A 92 8.50 -20.47 6.38
C ARG A 92 7.41 -21.41 6.86
N LEU A 93 6.13 -21.15 6.54
CA LEU A 93 5.03 -22.08 6.79
C LEU A 93 5.24 -23.39 6.03
N THR A 94 5.80 -24.38 6.70
CA THR A 94 6.00 -25.73 6.20
C THR A 94 4.71 -26.54 6.25
N VAL A 95 4.49 -27.35 5.22
CA VAL A 95 3.32 -28.24 5.01
C VAL A 95 2.91 -29.06 6.26
N ARG A 96 3.85 -29.35 7.16
CA ARG A 96 3.61 -30.10 8.40
C ARG A 96 2.60 -29.47 9.36
N GLU A 97 2.42 -28.15 9.37
CA GLU A 97 1.43 -27.49 10.25
C GLU A 97 0.01 -27.51 9.68
N VAL A 98 -0.15 -27.74 8.37
CA VAL A 98 -1.46 -27.75 7.69
C VAL A 98 -2.18 -29.10 7.87
N LEU A 99 -1.45 -30.17 8.17
CA LEU A 99 -2.00 -31.51 8.42
C LEU A 99 -2.18 -31.84 9.92
N ALA A 100 -1.66 -31.01 10.82
CA ALA A 100 -1.83 -31.18 12.27
C ALA A 100 -3.08 -30.45 12.82
N TYR A 101 -3.87 -29.85 11.92
CA TYR A 101 -5.16 -29.24 12.21
C TYR A 101 -6.26 -30.01 11.46
N GLU A 102 -6.21 -31.34 11.57
CA GLU A 102 -7.42 -32.16 11.58
C GLU A 102 -7.95 -32.23 13.00
#